data_AF-A0A7Y2GVK2-F1
#
_entry.id   AF-A0A7Y2GVK2-F1
#
_cell.length_a   1.000
_cell.length_b   1.000
_cell.length_c   1.000
_cell.angle_alpha   90.00
_cell.angle_beta   90.00
_cell.angle_gamma   90.00
#
_symmetry.space_group_name_H-M   'P 1'
#
loop_
_entity.id
_entity.type
_entity.pdbx_description
1 polymer ?
#
loop_
_entity_poly.entity_id
_entity_poly.type
_entity_poly.pdbx_seq_one_letter_code
_entity_poly.pdbx_strand_id
1 'polypeptide(L)'
;MGFNKSKVKRSAERYMTQGKISEAIREYRLIIENDPKDINTQNILGDLYSKSDETQAAVTCYKYVAEHYNSQGFAKKAIAIYNKIHRLNPDSISVSEKLAELYHQR
;
A
#
# COMPACT_ATOMS: atom_id res chain seq x y z
N MET A 1 16.48 18.58 -13.88
CA MET A 1 15.00 18.66 -13.85
C MET A 1 14.50 17.80 -12.70
N GLY A 2 13.95 18.41 -11.65
CA GLY A 2 13.46 17.68 -10.48
C GLY A 2 12.22 16.87 -10.80
N PHE A 3 12.19 15.59 -10.39
CA PHE A 3 11.00 14.76 -10.46
C PHE A 3 9.84 15.46 -9.72
N ASN A 4 8.82 15.90 -10.47
CA ASN A 4 7.71 16.64 -9.89
C ASN A 4 6.60 15.68 -9.45
N LYS A 5 6.83 15.05 -8.30
CA LYS A 5 5.90 14.11 -7.64
C LYS A 5 4.45 14.60 -7.61
N SER A 6 4.25 15.89 -7.36
CA SER A 6 2.92 16.52 -7.30
C SER A 6 2.18 16.47 -8.64
N LYS A 7 2.90 16.54 -9.77
CA LYS A 7 2.32 16.43 -11.11
C LYS A 7 1.95 14.98 -11.42
N VAL A 8 2.86 14.04 -11.14
CA VAL A 8 2.64 12.60 -11.34
C VAL A 8 1.47 12.12 -10.50
N LYS A 9 1.39 12.53 -9.23
CA LYS A 9 0.26 12.22 -8.34
C LYS A 9 -1.06 12.73 -8.91
N ARG A 10 -1.11 13.98 -9.38
CA ARG A 10 -2.33 14.55 -9.99
C ARG A 10 -2.77 13.78 -11.24
N SER A 11 -1.82 13.37 -12.09
CA SER A 11 -2.11 12.52 -13.25
C SER A 11 -2.67 11.16 -12.81
N ALA A 12 -2.06 10.53 -11.81
CA ALA A 12 -2.49 9.25 -11.27
C ALA A 12 -3.91 9.31 -10.68
N GLU A 13 -4.21 10.35 -9.89
CA GLU A 13 -5.55 10.61 -9.34
C GLU A 13 -6.59 10.81 -10.45
N ARG A 14 -6.22 11.49 -11.54
CA ARG A 14 -7.09 11.63 -12.72
C ARG A 14 -7.33 10.30 -13.41
N TYR A 15 -6.33 9.44 -13.52
CA TYR A 15 -6.52 8.09 -14.07
C TYR A 15 -7.40 7.22 -13.17
N MET A 16 -7.29 7.37 -11.84
CA MET A 16 -8.18 6.70 -10.87
C MET A 16 -9.64 7.10 -11.07
N THR A 17 -9.93 8.41 -11.22
CA THR A 17 -11.31 8.88 -11.42
C THR A 17 -11.88 8.49 -12.79
N GLN A 18 -11.00 8.26 -13.78
CA GLN A 18 -11.37 7.73 -15.09
C GLN A 18 -11.52 6.20 -15.12
N GLY A 19 -11.30 5.50 -14.00
CA GLY A 19 -11.31 4.03 -13.95
C GLY A 19 -10.09 3.37 -14.61
N LYS A 20 -9.10 4.16 -15.04
CA LYS A 20 -7.87 3.67 -15.66
C LYS A 20 -6.84 3.27 -14.61
N ILE A 21 -7.14 2.22 -13.87
CA ILE A 21 -6.31 1.76 -12.74
C ILE A 21 -4.88 1.42 -13.19
N SER A 22 -4.71 0.79 -14.35
CA SER A 22 -3.40 0.41 -14.89
C SER A 22 -2.48 1.60 -15.16
N GLU A 23 -3.01 2.70 -15.71
CA GLU A 23 -2.24 3.93 -15.94
C GLU A 23 -1.88 4.59 -14.60
N ALA A 24 -2.83 4.64 -13.66
CA ALA A 24 -2.58 5.18 -12.32
C ALA A 24 -1.47 4.42 -11.59
N ILE A 25 -1.45 3.09 -11.65
CA ILE A 25 -0.40 2.25 -11.08
C ILE A 25 0.96 2.64 -11.67
N ARG A 26 1.05 2.86 -12.98
CA ARG A 26 2.31 3.21 -13.65
C ARG A 26 2.85 4.55 -13.17
N GLU A 27 1.99 5.56 -13.02
CA GLU A 27 2.36 6.87 -12.50
C GLU A 27 2.83 6.79 -11.03
N TYR A 28 2.12 6.03 -10.18
CA TYR A 28 2.55 5.86 -8.79
C TYR A 28 3.85 5.04 -8.65
N ARG A 29 4.11 4.08 -9.54
CA ARG A 29 5.42 3.38 -9.57
C ARG A 29 6.55 4.35 -9.84
N LEU A 30 6.40 5.28 -10.78
CA LEU A 30 7.42 6.31 -11.04
C LEU A 30 7.73 7.14 -9.78
N ILE A 31 6.72 7.42 -8.94
CA ILE A 31 6.93 8.09 -7.66
C ILE A 31 7.77 7.24 -6.71
N ILE A 32 7.49 5.94 -6.61
CA ILE A 32 8.26 5.02 -5.75
C ILE A 32 9.67 4.80 -6.29
N GLU A 33 9.86 4.78 -7.61
CA GLU A 33 11.20 4.67 -8.23
C GLU A 33 12.08 5.87 -7.88
N ASN A 34 11.48 7.06 -7.75
CA ASN A 34 12.20 8.27 -7.35
C ASN A 34 12.27 8.45 -5.83
N ASP A 35 11.25 8.00 -5.10
CA ASP A 35 11.13 8.09 -3.64
C ASP A 35 10.60 6.76 -3.07
N PRO A 36 11.49 5.76 -2.90
CA PRO A 36 11.09 4.42 -2.45
C PRO A 36 10.69 4.39 -0.97
N LYS A 37 10.86 5.50 -0.24
CA LYS A 37 10.49 5.65 1.16
C LYS A 37 9.10 6.28 1.33
N ASP A 38 8.41 6.61 0.25
CA ASP A 38 7.06 7.16 0.33
C ASP A 38 6.01 6.08 0.62
N ILE A 39 5.84 5.82 1.91
CA ILE A 39 4.84 4.89 2.45
C ILE A 39 3.42 5.27 2.05
N ASN A 40 3.11 6.56 1.91
CA ASN A 40 1.77 6.99 1.53
C ASN A 40 1.47 6.59 0.08
N THR A 41 2.44 6.77 -0.83
CA THR A 41 2.31 6.30 -2.21
C THR A 41 2.24 4.78 -2.27
N GLN A 42 3.03 4.07 -1.46
CA GLN A 42 3.02 2.61 -1.42
C GLN A 42 1.68 2.04 -0.93
N ASN A 43 1.03 2.72 0.01
CA ASN A 43 -0.33 2.39 0.45
C ASN A 43 -1.36 2.61 -0.66
N ILE A 44 -1.28 3.74 -1.37
CA ILE A 44 -2.16 4.02 -2.51
C ILE A 44 -1.96 2.97 -3.62
N LEU A 45 -0.72 2.58 -3.91
CA LEU A 45 -0.41 1.54 -4.87
C LEU A 45 -1.05 0.19 -4.46
N GLY A 46 -1.01 -0.15 -3.17
CA GLY A 46 -1.73 -1.31 -2.63
C GLY A 46 -3.24 -1.25 -2.85
N ASP A 47 -3.86 -0.09 -2.58
CA ASP A 47 -5.29 0.15 -2.82
C ASP A 47 -5.65 0.04 -4.32
N LEU A 48 -4.74 0.45 -5.21
CA LEU A 48 -4.91 0.31 -6.65
C LEU A 48 -4.81 -1.14 -7.11
N TYR A 49 -3.81 -1.89 -6.65
CA TYR A 49 -3.71 -3.30 -6.97
C TYR A 49 -4.90 -4.10 -6.46
N SER A 50 -5.39 -3.77 -5.26
CA SER A 50 -6.61 -4.38 -4.72
C SER A 50 -7.84 -4.10 -5.60
N LYS A 51 -7.89 -2.95 -6.27
CA LYS A 51 -8.97 -2.59 -7.23
C LYS A 51 -8.80 -3.23 -8.60
N SER A 52 -7.59 -3.68 -8.93
CA SER A 52 -7.25 -4.34 -10.19
C SER A 52 -7.23 -5.87 -10.08
N ASP A 53 -7.78 -6.44 -9.01
CA ASP A 53 -7.75 -7.87 -8.68
C ASP A 53 -6.33 -8.46 -8.52
N GLU A 54 -5.30 -7.61 -8.46
CA GLU A 54 -3.90 -7.96 -8.29
C GLU A 54 -3.57 -8.18 -6.80
N THR A 55 -4.21 -9.19 -6.21
CA THR A 55 -4.17 -9.45 -4.77
C THR A 55 -2.75 -9.65 -4.25
N GLN A 56 -1.89 -10.38 -4.96
CA GLN A 56 -0.52 -10.64 -4.53
C GLN A 56 0.33 -9.35 -4.48
N ALA A 57 0.18 -8.48 -5.49
CA ALA A 57 0.87 -7.20 -5.53
C ALA A 57 0.36 -6.26 -4.42
N ALA A 58 -0.97 -6.23 -4.21
CA ALA A 58 -1.59 -5.47 -3.12
C ALA A 58 -1.06 -5.88 -1.74
N VAL A 59 -1.06 -7.19 -1.47
CA VAL A 59 -0.54 -7.79 -0.23
C VAL A 59 0.91 -7.36 0.00
N THR A 60 1.75 -7.39 -1.03
CA THR A 60 3.18 -7.03 -0.93
C THR A 60 3.36 -5.56 -0.55
N CYS A 61 2.62 -4.65 -1.22
CA CYS A 61 2.66 -3.23 -0.90
C CYS A 61 2.15 -2.93 0.51
N TYR A 62 1.02 -3.51 0.89
CA TYR A 62 0.45 -3.33 2.22
C TYR A 62 1.33 -3.92 3.32
N LYS A 63 1.97 -5.07 3.12
CA LYS A 63 2.93 -5.64 4.09
C LYS A 63 4.06 -4.65 4.36
N TYR A 64 4.65 -4.08 3.31
CA TYR A 64 5.71 -3.08 3.45
C TYR A 64 5.25 -1.86 4.27
N VAL A 65 4.07 -1.33 3.94
CA VAL A 65 3.47 -0.19 4.65
C VAL A 65 3.20 -0.52 6.12
N ALA A 66 2.65 -1.71 6.39
CA ALA A 66 2.32 -2.15 7.74
C ALA A 66 3.57 -2.36 8.60
N GLU A 67 4.60 -3.00 8.06
CA GLU A 67 5.89 -3.19 8.74
C GLU A 67 6.56 -1.85 9.04
N HIS A 68 6.51 -0.91 8.10
CA HIS A 68 7.04 0.43 8.34
C HIS A 68 6.27 1.15 9.46
N TYR A 69 4.93 1.10 9.48
CA TYR A 69 4.16 1.66 10.57
C TYR A 69 4.44 0.97 11.91
N ASN A 70 4.65 -0.34 11.90
CA ASN A 70 5.00 -1.09 13.10
C ASN A 70 6.37 -0.67 13.64
N SER A 71 7.38 -0.58 12.77
CA SER A 71 8.73 -0.12 13.12
C SER A 71 8.75 1.30 13.70
N GLN A 72 7.82 2.16 13.27
CA GLN A 72 7.63 3.50 13.85
C GLN A 72 6.79 3.53 15.13
N GLY A 73 6.41 2.39 15.70
CA GLY A 73 5.55 2.30 16.89
C GLY A 73 4.08 2.60 16.64
N PHE A 74 3.67 2.78 15.38
CA PHE A 74 2.27 3.00 15.00
C PHE A 74 1.52 1.67 14.85
N ALA A 75 1.52 0.83 15.89
CA ALA A 75 0.88 -0.49 15.88
C ALA A 75 -0.59 -0.44 15.40
N LYS A 76 -1.37 0.57 15.83
CA LYS A 76 -2.77 0.75 15.38
C LYS A 76 -2.89 0.93 13.86
N LYS A 77 -1.96 1.66 13.23
CA LYS A 77 -1.94 1.85 11.77
C LYS A 77 -1.52 0.57 11.08
N ALA A 78 -0.50 -0.13 11.60
CA ALA A 78 -0.07 -1.41 11.07
C ALA A 78 -1.21 -2.44 11.08
N ILE A 79 -1.94 -2.56 12.18
CA ILE A 79 -3.12 -3.44 12.31
C ILE A 79 -4.18 -3.11 11.26
N ALA A 80 -4.48 -1.82 11.03
CA ALA A 80 -5.46 -1.41 10.02
C ALA A 80 -5.05 -1.87 8.61
N ILE A 81 -3.76 -1.79 8.28
CA ILE A 81 -3.24 -2.24 6.99
C ILE A 81 -3.26 -3.78 6.92
N TYR A 82 -2.79 -4.49 7.95
CA TYR A 82 -2.86 -5.96 7.98
C TYR A 82 -4.30 -6.49 7.89
N ASN A 83 -5.28 -5.80 8.45
CA ASN A 83 -6.69 -6.15 8.26
C ASN A 83 -7.13 -6.01 6.81
N LYS A 84 -6.63 -5.02 6.04
CA LYS A 84 -6.89 -4.95 4.59
C LYS A 84 -6.31 -6.19 3.89
N ILE A 85 -5.09 -6.59 4.25
CA ILE A 85 -4.44 -7.78 3.70
C ILE A 85 -5.24 -9.04 4.02
N HIS A 86 -5.68 -9.20 5.27
CA HIS A 86 -6.48 -10.33 5.71
C HIS A 86 -7.82 -10.41 4.97
N ARG A 87 -8.46 -9.27 4.65
CA ARG A 87 -9.67 -9.26 3.82
C ARG A 87 -9.42 -9.75 2.39
N LEU A 88 -8.24 -9.47 1.84
CA LEU A 88 -7.86 -9.89 0.48
C LEU A 88 -7.36 -11.33 0.45
N ASN A 89 -6.70 -11.77 1.52
CA ASN A 89 -6.16 -13.12 1.66
C ASN A 89 -6.35 -13.63 3.11
N PRO A 90 -7.56 -14.12 3.44
CA PRO A 90 -7.89 -14.55 4.80
C PRO A 90 -7.14 -15.81 5.23
N ASP A 91 -6.76 -16.67 4.27
CA ASP A 91 -5.98 -17.90 4.50
C ASP A 91 -4.50 -17.64 4.81
N SER A 92 -4.04 -16.39 4.77
CA SER A 92 -2.64 -16.09 5.05
C SER A 92 -2.33 -16.20 6.54
N ILE A 93 -1.82 -17.37 6.94
CA ILE A 93 -1.36 -17.67 8.31
C ILE A 93 -0.41 -16.57 8.81
N SER A 94 0.57 -16.16 7.98
CA SER A 94 1.53 -15.12 8.36
C SER A 94 0.89 -13.77 8.68
N VAL A 95 -0.25 -13.43 8.06
CA VAL A 95 -0.96 -12.17 8.36
C VAL A 95 -1.69 -12.28 9.69
N SER A 96 -2.32 -13.42 9.96
CA SER A 96 -2.99 -13.72 11.23
C SER A 96 -2.01 -13.72 12.40
N GLU A 97 -0.84 -14.34 12.24
CA GLU A 97 0.24 -14.31 13.24
C GLU A 97 0.70 -12.88 13.51
N LYS A 98 0.90 -12.08 12.46
CA LYS A 98 1.35 -10.70 12.61
C LYS A 98 0.31 -9.81 13.27
N LEU A 99 -0.97 -10.00 12.95
CA LEU A 99 -2.07 -9.32 13.65
C LEU A 99 -2.09 -9.68 15.14
N ALA A 100 -1.95 -10.97 15.49
CA ALA A 100 -1.91 -11.42 16.87
C ALA A 100 -0.75 -10.77 17.65
N GLU A 101 0.46 -10.74 17.05
CA GLU A 101 1.64 -10.07 17.63
C GLU A 101 1.37 -8.58 17.89
N LEU A 102 0.80 -7.87 16.90
CA LEU A 102 0.49 -6.45 17.01
C LEU A 102 -0.59 -6.14 18.04
N TYR A 103 -1.57 -7.01 18.21
CA TYR A 103 -2.57 -6.86 19.27
C TYR A 103 -1.98 -7.10 20.66
N HIS A 104 -0.96 -7.96 20.78
CA HIS A 104 -0.29 -8.26 22.04
C HIS A 104 0.70 -7.16 22.48
N GLN A 105 1.29 -6.43 21.53
CA GLN A 105 2.22 -5.32 21.80
C GLN A 105 1.54 -4.01 22.24
N ARG A 106 0.23 -4.03 22.53
CA ARG A 106 -0.59 -2.83 22.80
C ARG A 106 -0.81 -2.56 24.29
#